data_AF-A0A151EV15-F1
#
_entry.id   AF-A0A151EV15-F1
#
_cell.length_a   1.000
_cell.length_b   1.000
_cell.length_c   1.000
_cell.angle_alpha   90.00
_cell.angle_beta   90.00
_cell.angle_gamma   90.00
#
_symmetry.space_group_name_H-M   'P 1'
#
loop_
_entity.id
_entity.type
_entity.pdbx_description
1 polymer ?
#
loop_
_entity_poly.entity_id
_entity_poly.type
_entity_poly.pdbx_seq_one_letter_code
_entity_poly.pdbx_strand_id
1 'polypeptide(L)' 'MHYELVAQCNLTERHQIIQKIEMSGGKIKDILEDQDRLLLFIEYDESTAAQKKTWLETLNNLVTQLGDAFTIPTPVA' A
#
# COMPACT_ATOMS: atom_id res chain seq x y z
N MET A 1 -8.21 9.96 4.10
CA MET A 1 -6.75 10.21 4.29
C MET A 1 -6.01 9.54 3.15
N HIS A 2 -4.85 10.06 2.74
CA HIS A 2 -4.01 9.42 1.72
C HIS A 2 -2.80 8.74 2.37
N TYR A 3 -2.41 7.59 1.84
CA TYR A 3 -1.17 6.90 2.16
C TYR A 3 -0.41 6.72 0.85
N GLU A 4 0.90 6.92 0.88
CA GLU A 4 1.74 6.51 -0.23
C GLU A 4 2.46 5.23 0.16
N LEU A 5 2.73 4.37 -0.80
CA LEU A 5 3.37 3.10 -0.57
C LEU A 5 4.41 2.88 -1.65
N VAL A 6 5.68 2.97 -1.27
CA VAL A 6 6.82 2.70 -2.14
C VAL A 6 7.22 1.24 -1.96
N ALA A 7 7.29 0.49 -3.04
CA ALA A 7 7.67 -0.91 -3.08
C ALA A 7 8.73 -1.16 -4.15
N GLN A 8 9.80 -1.91 -3.88
CA GLN A 8 10.54 -2.58 -4.96
C GLN A 8 9.99 -3.98 -5.14
N CYS A 9 9.38 -4.24 -6.28
CA CYS A 9 8.72 -5.51 -6.55
C CYS A 9 8.66 -5.81 -8.04
N ASN A 10 8.76 -7.10 -8.36
CA ASN A 10 8.67 -7.57 -9.73
C ASN A 10 7.22 -7.55 -10.24
N LEU A 11 7.04 -7.70 -11.56
CA LEU A 11 5.74 -7.53 -12.22
C LEU A 11 4.62 -8.42 -11.64
N THR A 12 4.95 -9.64 -11.20
CA THR A 12 4.01 -10.59 -10.61
C THR A 12 3.58 -10.16 -9.20
N GLU A 13 4.54 -9.67 -8.41
CA GLU A 13 4.30 -9.16 -7.06
C GLU A 13 3.45 -7.89 -7.08
N ARG A 14 3.66 -7.00 -8.05
CA ARG A 14 2.87 -5.75 -8.21
C ARG A 14 1.37 -6.03 -8.23
N HIS A 15 0.92 -6.97 -9.04
CA HIS A 15 -0.50 -7.36 -9.13
C HIS A 15 -1.04 -7.89 -7.80
N GLN A 16 -0.24 -8.70 -7.10
CA GLN A 16 -0.64 -9.25 -5.80
C GLN A 16 -0.75 -8.18 -4.71
N ILE A 17 0.17 -7.20 -4.72
CA ILE A 17 0.17 -6.08 -3.76
C ILE A 17 -1.08 -5.22 -3.96
N ILE A 18 -1.36 -4.82 -5.20
CA ILE A 18 -2.54 -4.02 -5.55
C ILE A 18 -3.82 -4.72 -5.10
N GLN A 19 -3.98 -6.01 -5.42
CA GLN A 19 -5.16 -6.78 -5.01
C GLN A 19 -5.31 -6.88 -3.49
N LYS A 20 -4.22 -7.14 -2.75
CA LYS A 20 -4.27 -7.19 -1.27
C LYS A 20 -4.71 -5.85 -0.68
N ILE A 21 -4.28 -4.74 -1.27
CA ILE A 21 -4.66 -3.40 -0.85
C ILE A 21 -6.16 -3.16 -1.09
N GLU A 22 -6.64 -3.48 -2.29
CA GLU A 22 -8.05 -3.32 -2.64
C GLU A 22 -8.97 -4.19 -1.77
N MET A 23 -8.58 -5.43 -1.52
CA MET A 23 -9.32 -6.36 -0.66
C MET A 23 -9.37 -5.95 0.82
N SER A 24 -8.41 -5.17 1.29
CA SER A 24 -8.39 -4.65 2.67
C SER A 24 -9.13 -3.31 2.82
N GLY A 25 -9.72 -2.81 1.74
CA GLY A 25 -10.53 -1.59 1.74
C GLY A 25 -9.77 -0.33 1.34
N GLY A 26 -8.49 -0.43 0.98
CA GLY A 26 -7.76 0.66 0.35
C GLY A 26 -8.18 0.84 -1.11
N LYS A 27 -8.24 2.06 -1.61
CA LYS A 27 -8.49 2.37 -3.02
C LYS A 27 -7.23 2.95 -3.63
N ILE A 28 -6.68 2.30 -4.65
CA ILE A 28 -5.55 2.86 -5.38
C ILE A 28 -6.04 4.04 -6.21
N LYS A 29 -5.49 5.24 -5.96
CA LYS A 29 -5.76 6.46 -6.71
C LYS A 29 -4.86 6.62 -7.90
N ASP A 30 -3.58 6.31 -7.69
CA ASP A 30 -2.56 6.49 -8.71
C ASP A 30 -1.42 5.49 -8.48
N ILE A 31 -0.74 5.14 -9.57
CA ILE A 31 0.35 4.18 -9.62
C ILE A 31 1.47 4.81 -10.43
N LEU A 32 2.58 5.11 -9.77
CA LEU A 32 3.82 5.52 -10.42
C LEU A 32 4.78 4.33 -10.47
N GLU A 33 5.08 3.86 -11.67
CA GLU A 33 6.03 2.78 -11.90
C GLU A 33 7.35 3.34 -12.46
N ASP A 34 8.47 3.00 -11.82
CA ASP A 34 9.81 3.32 -12.32
C ASP A 34 10.71 2.09 -12.19
N GLN A 35 11.06 1.46 -13.32
CA GLN A 35 11.88 0.24 -13.41
C GLN A 35 11.48 -0.88 -12.45
N ASP A 36 12.08 -0.90 -11.25
CA ASP A 36 11.90 -1.86 -10.16
C ASP A 36 11.02 -1.33 -9.02
N ARG A 37 10.70 -0.03 -9.01
CA ARG A 37 9.92 0.68 -8.00
C ARG A 37 8.46 0.87 -8.43
N LEU A 38 7.58 0.65 -7.47
CA LEU A 38 6.15 0.84 -7.54
C LEU A 38 5.76 1.81 -6.42
N LEU A 39 5.25 2.98 -6.78
CA LEU A 39 4.69 3.95 -5.85
C LEU A 39 3.17 3.95 -6.00
N LEU A 40 2.47 3.53 -4.95
CA LEU A 40 1.01 3.48 -4.90
C LEU A 40 0.49 4.62 -4.04
N PHE A 41 -0.42 5.42 -4.60
CA PHE A 41 -1.20 6.38 -3.83
C PHE A 41 -2.51 5.72 -3.44
N ILE A 42 -2.74 5.58 -2.15
CA ILE A 42 -3.84 4.80 -1.61
C ILE A 42 -4.74 5.73 -0.80
N GLU A 43 -5.98 5.85 -1.24
CA GLU A 43 -7.03 6.49 -0.46
C GLU A 43 -7.74 5.44 0.40
N TYR A 44 -7.94 5.76 1.66
CA TYR A 44 -8.71 4.91 2.57
C TYR A 44 -9.82 5.73 3.24
N ASP A 45 -11.00 5.13 3.31
CA ASP A 45 -12.18 5.69 3.94
C ASP A 45 -12.29 5.12 5.37
N GLU A 46 -12.11 5.97 6.38
CA GLU A 46 -12.13 5.61 7.81
C GLU A 46 -13.56 5.33 8.30
N SER A 47 -14.24 4.36 7.68
CA SER A 47 -15.62 4.03 8.02
C SER A 47 -15.73 3.42 9.43
N THR A 48 -14.71 2.66 9.88
CA THR A 48 -14.66 2.08 11.24
C THR A 48 -13.23 1.88 11.76
N ALA A 49 -13.05 1.94 13.09
CA ALA A 49 -11.75 1.67 13.74
C ALA A 49 -11.22 0.24 13.48
N ALA A 50 -12.12 -0.74 13.30
CA ALA A 50 -11.76 -2.11 12.96
C ALA A 50 -11.14 -2.21 11.56
N GLN A 51 -11.75 -1.57 10.55
CA GLN A 51 -11.19 -1.55 9.20
C GLN A 51 -9.85 -0.81 9.15
N LYS A 52 -9.70 0.30 9.90
CA LYS A 52 -8.41 1.00 10.01
C LYS A 52 -7.31 0.07 10.50
N LYS A 53 -7.60 -0.76 11.52
CA LYS A 53 -6.64 -1.73 12.06
C LYS A 53 -6.26 -2.78 11.01
N THR A 54 -7.25 -3.39 10.35
CA THR A 54 -7.01 -4.40 9.31
C THR A 54 -6.23 -3.83 8.12
N TRP A 55 -6.51 -2.58 7.75
CA TRP A 55 -5.81 -1.86 6.69
C TRP A 55 -4.33 -1.65 7.06
N LEU A 56 -4.05 -1.09 8.24
CA LEU A 56 -2.68 -0.87 8.72
C LEU A 56 -1.90 -2.18 8.90
N GLU A 57 -2.55 -3.25 9.38
CA GLU A 57 -1.94 -4.58 9.46
C GLU A 57 -1.61 -5.13 8.07
N THR A 58 -2.49 -4.91 7.08
CA THR A 58 -2.24 -5.32 5.69
C THR A 58 -1.04 -4.59 5.10
N LEU A 59 -0.96 -3.26 5.28
CA LEU A 59 0.18 -2.46 4.85
C LEU A 59 1.48 -2.91 5.52
N ASN A 60 1.49 -3.10 6.84
CA ASN A 60 2.66 -3.57 7.57
C ASN A 60 3.11 -4.97 7.13
N ASN A 61 2.16 -5.87 6.86
CA ASN A 61 2.47 -7.20 6.34
C ASN A 61 3.06 -7.13 4.92
N LEU A 62 2.56 -6.23 4.07
CA LEU A 62 3.11 -6.00 2.73
C LEU A 62 4.55 -5.48 2.81
N VAL A 63 4.78 -4.46 3.64
CA VAL A 63 6.12 -3.92 3.94
C VAL A 63 7.06 -5.03 4.42
N THR A 64 6.61 -5.86 5.36
CA THR A 64 7.42 -6.94 5.94
C THR A 64 7.71 -8.06 4.93
N GLN A 65 6.74 -8.41 4.07
CA GLN A 65 6.92 -9.44 3.03
C GLN A 65 7.87 -9.01 1.93
N LEU A 66 7.98 -7.71 1.67
CA LEU A 66 8.76 -7.14 0.58
C LEU A 66 10.13 -6.59 1.04
N GLY A 67 10.43 -6.64 2.34
CA GLY A 67 11.75 -6.34 2.91
C GLY A 67 12.07 -4.83 3.03
N ASP A 68 13.36 -4.50 3.17
CA ASP A 68 13.91 -3.13 3.33
C ASP A 68 13.59 -2.17 2.15
N ALA A 69 12.89 -2.63 1.12
CA ALA A 69 12.46 -1.86 -0.04
C ALA A 69 11.25 -0.95 0.21
N PHE A 70 10.78 -0.84 1.45
CA PHE A 70 9.58 -0.10 1.83
C PHE A 70 9.83 0.99 2.85
N THR A 71 9.31 2.17 2.55
CA THR A 71 9.01 3.19 3.55
C THR A 71 7.55 3.57 3.38
N ILE A 72 6.76 3.46 4.45
CA ILE A 72 5.48 4.16 4.53
C ILE A 72 5.89 5.62 4.77
N PRO A 73 5.80 6.53 3.78
CA PRO A 73 6.03 7.92 4.06
C PRO A 73 4.95 8.39 5.03
N THR A 74 5.39 9.24 5.93
CA THR A 74 4.60 9.82 7.01
C THR A 74 3.33 10.44 6.41
N PRO A 75 2.13 10.24 7.01
CA PRO A 75 0.91 10.82 6.47
C PRO A 75 1.09 12.33 6.27
N VAL A 76 0.96 12.79 5.02
CA VAL A 76 0.99 14.22 4.69
C VAL A 76 -0.39 14.78 5.03
N ALA A 77 -0.41 15.89 5.77
CA ALA A 77 -1.63 16.54 6.23
C ALA A 77 -2.46 17.12 5.07
#